data_AF-A0ABD3QLN8-F1
#
_entry.id   AF-A0ABD3QLN8-F1
#
_cell.length_a   1.000
_cell.length_b   1.000
_cell.length_c   1.000
_cell.angle_alpha   90.00
_cell.angle_beta   90.00
_cell.angle_gamma   90.00
#
_symmetry.space_group_name_H-M   'P 1'
#
loop_
_entity.id
_entity.type
_entity.pdbx_description
1 polymer ?
#
loop_
_entity_poly.entity_id
_entity_poly.type
_entity_poly.pdbx_seq_one_letter_code
_entity_poly.pdbx_strand_id
1 'polypeptide(L)'
;MISVALSSLRIAASPAASMSSRQLSMACASSVDKLNTILEEYRQKNYSQEFPKRFRKDIVKVASSMTSRQLNSSPANAVSASGIESVLQNIGAGHKMSRSEIQGIVSEVGSCPIGREDDCTITADQMLDLISSNWAEHHQELNQ
;
A
#
# COMPACT_ATOMS: atom_id res chain seq x y z
N MET A 1 19.99 -40.43 32.92
CA MET A 1 19.55 -40.60 31.51
C MET A 1 18.58 -39.47 31.21
N ILE A 2 19.04 -38.39 30.57
CA ILE A 2 18.21 -37.24 30.24
C ILE A 2 17.94 -37.31 28.73
N SER A 3 16.68 -37.55 28.39
CA SER A 3 16.20 -37.68 27.02
C SER A 3 15.93 -36.28 26.46
N VAL A 4 16.52 -35.95 25.31
CA VAL A 4 16.26 -34.68 24.61
C VAL A 4 15.72 -35.02 23.23
N ALA A 5 14.43 -34.76 23.03
CA ALA A 5 13.75 -34.94 21.76
C ALA A 5 14.16 -33.82 20.79
N LEU A 6 14.80 -34.19 19.68
CA LEU A 6 15.05 -33.29 18.56
C LEU A 6 13.76 -33.18 17.73
N SER A 7 12.97 -32.14 17.99
CA SER A 7 11.82 -31.81 17.14
C SER A 7 12.28 -30.90 16.01
N SER A 8 12.33 -31.43 14.79
CA SER A 8 12.61 -30.68 13.58
C SER A 8 11.48 -29.69 13.28
N LEU A 9 11.71 -28.39 13.45
CA LEU A 9 10.81 -27.36 12.93
C LEU A 9 10.92 -27.31 11.40
N ARG A 10 9.80 -27.61 10.72
CA ARG A 10 9.63 -27.28 9.31
C ARG A 10 9.43 -25.77 9.19
N ILE A 11 10.40 -25.09 8.59
CA ILE A 11 10.27 -23.69 8.19
C ILE A 11 9.27 -23.65 7.02
N ALA A 12 8.09 -23.10 7.27
CA ALA A 12 7.15 -22.76 6.22
C ALA A 12 7.74 -21.61 5.41
N ALA A 13 8.18 -21.89 4.19
CA ALA A 13 8.54 -20.86 3.23
C ALA A 13 7.25 -20.14 2.78
N SER A 14 7.07 -18.90 3.22
CA SER A 14 6.06 -18.01 2.64
C SER A 14 6.37 -17.85 1.14
N PRO A 15 5.37 -17.95 0.25
CA PRO A 15 5.60 -17.63 -1.15
C PRO A 15 5.92 -16.13 -1.23
N ALA A 16 7.17 -15.83 -1.59
CA ALA A 16 7.53 -14.51 -2.08
C ALA A 16 6.77 -14.33 -3.41
N ALA A 17 5.65 -13.60 -3.36
CA ALA A 17 4.95 -13.19 -4.57
C ALA A 17 5.91 -12.28 -5.35
N SER A 18 6.60 -12.85 -6.34
CA SER A 18 7.35 -12.05 -7.29
C SER A 18 6.36 -11.22 -8.06
N MET A 19 6.59 -9.91 -8.08
CA MET A 19 5.84 -8.95 -8.87
C MET A 19 6.14 -9.20 -10.35
N SER A 20 5.47 -10.19 -10.92
CA SER A 20 5.09 -10.10 -12.32
C SER A 20 4.16 -8.89 -12.41
N SER A 21 4.44 -7.99 -13.36
CA SER A 21 3.56 -6.91 -13.80
C SER A 21 2.19 -7.49 -14.18
N ARG A 22 1.37 -7.82 -13.18
CA ARG A 22 -0.03 -8.17 -13.38
C ARG A 22 -0.64 -6.88 -13.88
N GLN A 23 -1.09 -6.90 -15.13
CA GLN A 23 -1.84 -5.80 -15.70
C GLN A 23 -3.00 -5.51 -14.75
N LEU A 24 -2.96 -4.34 -14.11
CA LEU A 24 -4.05 -3.89 -13.26
C LEU A 24 -5.31 -3.83 -14.12
N SER A 25 -6.45 -4.12 -13.52
CA SER A 25 -7.73 -3.80 -14.11
C SER A 25 -7.78 -2.30 -14.41
N MET A 26 -8.50 -1.91 -15.46
CA MET A 26 -8.63 -0.49 -15.81
C MET A 26 -9.21 0.33 -14.65
N ALA A 27 -10.10 -0.26 -13.86
CA ALA A 27 -10.67 0.38 -12.68
C ALA A 27 -9.64 0.58 -11.57
N CYS A 28 -8.79 -0.42 -11.30
CA CYS A 28 -7.71 -0.29 -10.31
C CYS A 28 -6.64 0.69 -10.78
N ALA A 29 -6.25 0.65 -12.05
CA ALA A 29 -5.30 1.62 -12.61
C ALA A 29 -5.79 3.07 -12.44
N SER A 30 -7.06 3.33 -12.77
CA SER A 30 -7.68 4.66 -12.57
C SER A 30 -7.75 5.05 -11.08
N SER A 31 -8.02 4.10 -10.19
CA SER A 31 -8.06 4.35 -8.74
C SER A 31 -6.67 4.68 -8.19
N VAL A 32 -5.62 3.99 -8.66
CA VAL A 32 -4.22 4.25 -8.28
C VAL A 32 -3.76 5.61 -8.82
N ASP A 33 -4.12 5.97 -10.05
CA ASP A 33 -3.82 7.28 -10.63
C ASP A 33 -4.44 8.40 -9.80
N LYS A 34 -5.74 8.28 -9.49
CA LYS A 34 -6.47 9.21 -8.64
C LYS A 34 -5.84 9.36 -7.25
N LEU A 35 -5.43 8.25 -6.63
CA LEU A 35 -4.71 8.27 -5.36
C LEU A 35 -3.39 9.05 -5.47
N ASN A 36 -2.63 8.84 -6.55
CA ASN A 36 -1.39 9.57 -6.80
C ASN A 36 -1.64 11.07 -6.98
N THR A 37 -2.67 11.47 -7.73
CA THR A 37 -3.05 12.89 -7.89
C THR A 37 -3.33 13.54 -6.55
N ILE A 38 -4.14 12.90 -5.69
CA ILE A 38 -4.49 13.44 -4.37
C ILE A 38 -3.25 13.64 -3.50
N LEU A 39 -2.38 12.63 -3.46
CA LEU A 39 -1.15 12.67 -2.68
C LEU A 39 -0.20 13.77 -3.19
N GLU A 40 -0.12 13.95 -4.52
CA GLU A 40 0.74 14.96 -5.11
C GLU A 40 0.22 16.38 -4.92
N GLU A 41 -1.08 16.62 -5.10
CA GLU A 41 -1.70 17.92 -4.78
C GLU A 41 -1.43 18.30 -3.32
N TYR A 42 -1.56 17.35 -2.40
CA TYR A 42 -1.27 17.58 -0.99
C TYR A 42 0.21 17.88 -0.75
N ARG A 43 1.12 17.15 -1.40
CA ARG A 43 2.56 17.43 -1.34
C ARG A 43 2.89 18.82 -1.86
N GLN A 44 2.40 19.18 -3.05
CA GLN A 44 2.67 20.50 -3.65
C GLN A 44 2.18 21.64 -2.76
N LYS A 45 1.02 21.48 -2.13
CA LYS A 45 0.42 22.51 -1.26
C LYS A 45 1.13 22.65 0.09
N ASN A 46 1.53 21.55 0.73
CA ASN A 46 2.00 21.55 2.12
C ASN A 46 3.51 21.29 2.28
N TYR A 47 4.12 20.67 1.28
CA TYR A 47 5.50 20.19 1.27
C TYR A 47 6.17 20.44 -0.10
N SER A 48 6.00 21.65 -0.66
CA SER A 48 6.46 21.98 -2.02
C SER A 48 7.94 21.71 -2.26
N GLN A 49 8.78 21.90 -1.24
CA GLN A 49 10.23 21.66 -1.27
C GLN A 49 10.64 20.20 -0.96
N GLU A 50 9.70 19.34 -0.56
CA GLU A 50 10.00 17.95 -0.20
C GLU A 50 10.08 17.08 -1.46
N PHE A 51 11.10 16.23 -1.53
CA PHE A 51 11.27 15.30 -2.64
C PHE A 51 10.11 14.29 -2.69
N PRO A 52 9.48 14.06 -3.86
CA PRO A 52 8.32 13.18 -4.00
C PRO A 52 8.55 11.77 -3.44
N LYS A 53 9.76 11.22 -3.63
CA LYS A 53 10.16 9.89 -3.11
C LYS A 53 10.15 9.82 -1.58
N ARG A 54 10.58 10.88 -0.90
CA ARG A 54 10.63 10.92 0.57
C ARG A 54 9.23 11.09 1.14
N PHE A 55 8.44 12.00 0.58
CA PHE A 55 7.03 12.17 0.93
C PHE A 55 6.24 10.85 0.83
N ARG A 56 6.40 10.10 -0.26
CA ARG A 56 5.71 8.80 -0.43
C ARG A 56 6.10 7.76 0.60
N LYS A 57 7.39 7.65 0.93
CA LYS A 57 7.87 6.76 2.00
C LYS A 57 7.21 7.11 3.34
N ASP A 58 7.08 8.39 3.64
CA ASP A 58 6.45 8.85 4.88
C ASP A 58 4.95 8.53 4.87
N ILE A 59 4.25 8.77 3.76
CA ILE A 59 2.83 8.39 3.59
C ILE A 59 2.62 6.88 3.80
N VAL A 60 3.43 6.04 3.16
CA VAL A 60 3.33 4.59 3.31
C VAL A 60 3.60 4.17 4.75
N LYS A 61 4.62 4.75 5.40
CA LYS A 61 4.93 4.48 6.80
C LYS A 61 3.75 4.84 7.72
N VAL A 62 3.08 5.97 7.46
CA VAL A 62 1.88 6.36 8.22
C VAL A 62 0.75 5.37 7.95
N ALA A 63 0.47 5.01 6.70
CA ALA A 63 -0.58 4.05 6.35
C ALA A 63 -0.37 2.67 7.00
N SER A 64 0.89 2.18 7.02
CA SER A 64 1.26 0.96 7.72
C SER A 64 1.06 1.07 9.23
N SER A 65 1.45 2.20 9.83
CA SER A 65 1.26 2.43 11.27
C SER A 65 -0.21 2.48 11.66
N MET A 66 -1.07 3.11 10.85
CA MET A 66 -2.52 3.15 11.07
C MET A 66 -3.13 1.74 10.97
N THR A 67 -2.66 0.95 10.00
CA THR A 67 -3.07 -0.45 9.85
C THR A 67 -2.73 -1.27 11.08
N SER A 68 -1.49 -1.20 11.59
CA SER A 68 -1.10 -1.95 12.79
C SER A 68 -1.83 -1.53 14.07
N ARG A 69 -2.25 -0.25 14.18
CA ARG A 69 -3.04 0.22 15.33
C ARG A 69 -4.46 -0.34 15.33
N GLN A 70 -5.03 -0.54 14.14
CA GLN A 70 -6.41 -0.98 13.98
C GLN A 70 -6.54 -2.50 13.95
N LEU A 71 -5.58 -3.17 13.33
CA LEU A 71 -5.50 -4.62 13.25
C LEU A 71 -4.40 -5.09 14.20
N ASN A 72 -4.79 -5.46 15.43
CA ASN A 72 -3.92 -6.01 16.49
C ASN A 72 -3.13 -7.28 16.09
N SER A 73 -3.30 -7.75 14.85
CA SER A 73 -2.72 -8.98 14.32
C SER A 73 -2.14 -8.84 12.91
N SER A 74 -2.10 -7.63 12.34
CA SER A 74 -1.49 -7.44 11.02
C SER A 74 0.03 -7.49 11.11
N PRO A 75 0.71 -8.08 10.10
CA PRO A 75 2.16 -8.10 10.08
C PRO A 75 2.70 -6.66 10.09
N ALA A 76 3.82 -6.47 10.81
CA ALA A 76 4.55 -5.22 10.77
C ALA A 76 4.86 -4.91 9.30
N ASN A 77 4.46 -3.73 8.82
CA ASN A 77 4.63 -3.27 7.43
C ASN A 77 3.52 -3.66 6.42
N ALA A 78 2.33 -4.05 6.87
CA ALA A 78 1.14 -4.14 6.03
C ALA A 78 0.33 -2.85 5.99
N VAL A 79 -0.26 -2.57 4.84
CA VAL A 79 -1.21 -1.47 4.58
C VAL A 79 -2.56 -2.07 4.23
N SER A 80 -3.59 -1.65 4.97
CA SER A 80 -4.99 -1.99 4.73
C SER A 80 -5.75 -0.83 4.08
N ALA A 81 -6.93 -1.11 3.54
CA ALA A 81 -7.82 -0.08 3.03
C ALA A 81 -8.14 0.99 4.08
N SER A 82 -8.33 0.57 5.35
CA SER A 82 -8.56 1.48 6.46
C SER A 82 -7.36 2.37 6.78
N GLY A 83 -6.14 1.83 6.65
CA GLY A 83 -4.91 2.59 6.81
C GLY A 83 -4.77 3.71 5.77
N ILE A 84 -5.13 3.41 4.51
CA ILE A 84 -5.15 4.40 3.42
C ILE A 84 -6.25 5.44 3.66
N GLU A 85 -7.47 5.00 4.00
CA GLU A 85 -8.59 5.88 4.33
C GLU A 85 -8.24 6.84 5.47
N SER A 86 -7.58 6.35 6.53
CA SER A 86 -7.12 7.17 7.64
C SER A 86 -6.10 8.23 7.21
N VAL A 87 -5.17 7.87 6.32
CA VAL A 87 -4.23 8.86 5.74
C VAL A 87 -4.99 9.94 4.97
N LEU A 88 -5.92 9.54 4.10
CA LEU A 88 -6.71 10.48 3.30
C LEU A 88 -7.55 11.41 4.19
N GLN A 89 -8.15 10.90 5.26
CA GLN A 89 -8.84 11.72 6.25
C GLN A 89 -7.91 12.71 6.93
N ASN A 90 -6.72 12.27 7.35
CA ASN A 90 -5.74 13.12 8.04
C ASN A 90 -5.20 14.26 7.18
N ILE A 91 -5.09 14.07 5.86
CA ILE A 91 -4.66 15.11 4.92
C ILE A 91 -5.82 15.96 4.37
N GLY A 92 -7.05 15.74 4.87
CA GLY A 92 -8.25 16.47 4.43
C GLY A 92 -8.83 16.03 3.08
N ALA A 93 -8.40 14.88 2.55
CA ALA A 93 -8.80 14.34 1.26
C ALA A 93 -9.71 13.10 1.34
N GLY A 94 -10.24 12.77 2.52
CA GLY A 94 -11.09 11.58 2.72
C GLY A 94 -12.35 11.53 1.85
N HIS A 95 -12.84 12.67 1.35
CA HIS A 95 -14.00 12.75 0.45
C HIS A 95 -13.63 12.58 -1.03
N LYS A 96 -12.34 12.61 -1.38
CA LYS A 96 -11.90 12.58 -2.78
C LYS A 96 -11.89 11.17 -3.36
N MET A 97 -11.89 10.14 -2.51
CA MET A 97 -11.82 8.74 -2.92
C MET A 97 -12.76 7.90 -2.05
N SER A 98 -13.56 7.05 -2.69
CA SER A 98 -14.50 6.17 -2.00
C SER A 98 -13.80 4.96 -1.40
N ARG A 99 -14.40 4.38 -0.36
CA ARG A 99 -13.89 3.17 0.28
C ARG A 99 -13.82 1.98 -0.67
N SER A 100 -14.76 1.86 -1.61
CA SER A 100 -14.76 0.79 -2.62
C SER A 100 -13.59 0.93 -3.60
N GLU A 101 -13.21 2.15 -4.00
CA GLU A 101 -12.02 2.38 -4.83
C GLU A 101 -10.75 1.96 -4.08
N ILE A 102 -10.63 2.34 -2.81
CA ILE A 102 -9.48 1.97 -1.96
C ILE A 102 -9.43 0.45 -1.78
N GLN A 103 -10.56 -0.17 -1.48
CA GLN A 103 -10.67 -1.62 -1.31
C GLN A 103 -10.30 -2.35 -2.61
N GLY A 104 -10.74 -1.85 -3.77
CA GLY A 104 -10.37 -2.38 -5.08
C GLY A 104 -8.87 -2.47 -5.27
N ILE A 105 -8.13 -1.40 -4.93
CA ILE A 105 -6.66 -1.39 -5.00
C ILE A 105 -6.06 -2.49 -4.10
N VAL A 106 -6.49 -2.53 -2.84
CA VAL A 106 -5.91 -3.45 -1.86
C VAL A 106 -6.28 -4.90 -2.15
N SER A 107 -7.48 -5.17 -2.68
CA SER A 107 -7.90 -6.52 -3.07
C SER A 107 -7.21 -7.03 -4.33
N GLU A 108 -6.87 -6.13 -5.26
CA GLU A 108 -6.27 -6.51 -6.53
C GLU A 108 -4.75 -6.70 -6.42
N VAL A 109 -4.09 -5.85 -5.62
CA VAL A 109 -2.62 -5.87 -5.48
C VAL A 109 -2.20 -6.71 -4.26
N GLY A 110 -3.06 -6.81 -3.26
CA GLY A 110 -2.76 -7.39 -1.97
C GLY A 110 -3.04 -8.87 -1.85
N SER A 111 -2.82 -9.36 -0.64
CA SER A 111 -3.19 -10.70 -0.21
C SER A 111 -4.43 -10.62 0.66
N CYS A 112 -5.49 -11.31 0.24
CA CYS A 112 -6.73 -11.44 0.98
C CYS A 112 -6.74 -12.78 1.72
N PRO A 113 -6.97 -12.79 3.05
CA PRO A 113 -7.18 -14.04 3.77
C PRO A 113 -8.40 -14.79 3.22
N ILE A 114 -8.31 -16.11 3.16
CA ILE A 114 -9.41 -16.97 2.70
C ILE A 114 -10.63 -16.73 3.61
N GLY A 115 -11.75 -16.33 3.02
CA GLY A 115 -13.01 -16.07 3.73
C GLY A 115 -13.10 -14.70 4.41
N ARG A 116 -12.13 -13.79 4.19
CA ARG A 116 -12.15 -12.40 4.68
C ARG A 116 -11.68 -11.44 3.59
N GLU A 117 -12.52 -11.25 2.58
CA GLU A 117 -12.26 -10.36 1.45
C GLU A 117 -12.19 -8.87 1.86
N ASP A 118 -12.67 -8.53 3.05
CA ASP A 118 -12.57 -7.18 3.60
C ASP A 118 -11.24 -6.92 4.33
N ASP A 119 -10.47 -7.97 4.65
CA ASP A 119 -9.20 -7.89 5.40
C ASP A 119 -7.98 -7.97 4.46
N CYS A 120 -8.14 -7.64 3.17
CA CYS A 120 -7.03 -7.60 2.24
C CYS A 120 -5.97 -6.58 2.72
N THR A 121 -4.70 -6.96 2.56
CA THR A 121 -3.57 -6.09 2.86
C THR A 121 -2.52 -6.16 1.77
N ILE A 122 -1.86 -5.04 1.51
CA ILE A 122 -0.66 -4.94 0.67
C ILE A 122 0.55 -4.69 1.55
N THR A 123 1.74 -5.13 1.13
CA THR A 123 2.97 -4.75 1.83
C THR A 123 3.30 -3.28 1.56
N ALA A 124 4.05 -2.65 2.45
CA ALA A 124 4.50 -1.27 2.24
C ALA A 124 5.33 -1.11 0.96
N ASP A 125 6.14 -2.11 0.59
CA ASP A 125 6.93 -2.07 -0.64
C ASP A 125 6.02 -2.11 -1.86
N GLN A 126 5.00 -2.97 -1.87
CA GLN A 126 3.98 -3.00 -2.93
C GLN A 126 3.25 -1.65 -3.03
N MET A 127 2.85 -1.07 -1.90
CA MET A 127 2.21 0.25 -1.89
C MET A 127 3.14 1.33 -2.44
N LEU A 128 4.42 1.30 -2.06
CA LEU A 128 5.41 2.27 -2.52
C LEU A 128 5.65 2.16 -4.03
N ASP A 129 5.69 0.94 -4.57
CA ASP A 129 5.83 0.69 -6.00
C ASP A 129 4.61 1.22 -6.77
N LEU A 130 3.37 0.95 -6.30
CA LEU A 130 2.14 1.45 -6.92
C LEU A 130 2.13 2.97 -7.06
N ILE A 131 2.52 3.68 -6.00
CA ILE A 131 2.57 5.15 -6.00
C ILE A 131 3.85 5.72 -6.64
N SER A 132 4.77 4.85 -7.07
CA SER A 132 6.02 5.24 -7.73
C SER A 132 6.01 5.08 -9.24
N SER A 133 5.31 4.07 -9.76
CA SER A 133 5.25 3.80 -11.20
C SER A 133 4.66 4.96 -12.00
N ASN A 134 3.73 5.73 -11.44
CA ASN A 134 3.05 6.83 -12.15
C ASN A 134 3.93 8.09 -12.40
N TRP A 135 5.12 8.12 -11.81
CA TRP A 135 6.00 9.29 -11.85
C TRP A 135 7.10 9.23 -12.91
N ALA A 136 7.35 8.05 -13.46
CA ALA A 136 8.28 7.89 -14.58
C ALA A 136 7.70 8.55 -15.86
N GLU A 137 6.38 8.47 -16.04
CA GLU A 137 5.70 9.01 -17.23
C GLU A 137 5.61 10.54 -17.20
N HIS A 138 5.25 11.13 -16.04
CA HIS A 138 5.14 12.59 -15.91
C HIS A 138 6.46 13.38 -16.06
N HIS A 139 7.61 12.74 -15.88
CA HIS A 139 8.92 13.39 -16.08
C HIS A 139 9.46 13.25 -17.51
N GLN A 140 8.79 12.46 -18.37
CA GLN A 140 9.20 12.29 -19.77
C GLN A 140 8.56 13.33 -20.70
N GLU A 141 7.47 13.99 -20.27
CA GLU A 141 6.79 15.06 -21.02
C GLU A 141 7.33 16.47 -20.77
N LEU A 142 8.11 16.69 -19.69
CA LEU A 142 8.72 18.00 -19.40
C LEU A 142 10.10 18.20 -20.03
N ASN A 143 10.52 17.30 -20.93
CA ASN A 143 11.81 17.36 -21.61
C ASN A 143 11.70 17.17 -23.14
N GLN A 144 10.53 17.42 -23.72
CA GLN A 144 10.28 17.60 -25.15
C GLN A 144 9.76 19.02 -25.40
#